data_AF-A0A0Q7IUI9-F1
#
_entry.id   AF-A0A0Q7IUI9-F1
#
_cell.length_a   1.000
_cell.length_b   1.000
_cell.length_c   1.000
_cell.angle_alpha   90.00
_cell.angle_beta   90.00
_cell.angle_gamma   90.00
#
_symmetry.space_group_name_H-M   'P 1'
#
loop_
_entity.id
_entity.type
_entity.pdbx_description
1 polymer ?
#
loop_
_entity_poly.entity_id
_entity_poly.type
_entity_poly.pdbx_seq_one_letter_code
_entity_poly.pdbx_strand_id
1 'polypeptide(L)'
;MFISDVQSIVRQLHDRTTFHSLAGRAVSSLIAVMNPETIALTGSLVQPADVEMIRHECLKYIPEMHMPQLKLLEYPEEDYMYGLITMTLESLAYSVKLVEKRK
;
A
#
# COMPACT_ATOMS: atom_id res chain seq x y z
N MET A 1 -21.62 3.30 -15.62
CA MET A 1 -21.93 2.41 -14.49
C MET A 1 -20.72 2.19 -13.58
N PHE A 2 -19.51 1.94 -14.09
CA PHE A 2 -18.31 1.73 -13.25
C PHE A 2 -17.78 2.95 -12.47
N ILE A 3 -17.92 4.18 -12.98
CA ILE A 3 -17.33 5.37 -12.34
C ILE A 3 -18.09 5.80 -11.07
N SER A 4 -19.41 5.60 -11.03
CA SER A 4 -20.24 5.90 -9.86
C SER A 4 -19.89 5.03 -8.65
N ASP A 5 -19.49 3.78 -8.88
CA ASP A 5 -19.18 2.83 -7.80
C ASP A 5 -17.82 3.15 -7.15
N VAL A 6 -16.83 3.56 -7.94
CA VAL A 6 -15.51 3.97 -7.42
C VAL A 6 -15.61 5.22 -6.55
N GLN A 7 -16.41 6.21 -6.94
CA GLN A 7 -16.65 7.39 -6.10
C GLN A 7 -17.36 7.04 -4.79
N SER A 8 -18.26 6.05 -4.81
CA SER A 8 -18.92 5.54 -3.61
C SER A 8 -17.94 4.88 -2.65
N ILE A 9 -17.00 4.08 -3.18
CA ILE A 9 -15.92 3.44 -2.40
C ILE A 9 -15.03 4.50 -1.72
N VAL A 10 -14.60 5.54 -2.44
CA VAL A 10 -13.77 6.61 -1.87
C VAL A 10 -14.49 7.36 -0.75
N ARG A 11 -15.80 7.60 -0.89
CA ARG A 11 -16.60 8.22 0.17
C ARG A 11 -16.71 7.32 1.40
N GLN A 12 -16.93 6.02 1.20
CA GLN A 12 -16.99 5.03 2.28
C GLN A 12 -15.66 4.92 3.04
N LEU A 13 -14.51 5.05 2.36
CA LEU A 13 -13.20 5.07 3.04
C LEU A 13 -13.05 6.20 4.08
N HIS A 14 -13.77 7.31 3.92
CA HIS A 14 -13.74 8.41 4.89
C HIS A 14 -14.73 8.20 6.05
N ASP A 15 -15.63 7.21 5.94
CA ASP A 15 -16.54 6.82 7.00
C ASP A 15 -15.90 5.73 7.87
N ARG A 16 -15.62 6.06 9.12
CA ARG A 16 -15.00 5.15 10.10
C ARG A 16 -15.80 3.86 10.33
N THR A 17 -17.11 3.88 10.11
CA THR A 17 -17.95 2.68 10.26
C THR A 17 -17.74 1.65 9.15
N THR A 18 -17.35 2.09 7.95
CA THR A 18 -17.15 1.21 6.78
C THR A 18 -15.68 0.99 6.44
N PHE A 19 -14.80 1.85 6.97
CA PHE A 19 -13.36 1.87 6.72
C PHE A 19 -12.68 0.51 6.89
N HIS A 20 -12.82 -0.15 8.05
CA HIS A 20 -12.10 -1.41 8.32
C HIS A 20 -12.49 -2.51 7.34
N SER A 21 -13.78 -2.66 7.03
CA SER A 21 -14.26 -3.68 6.08
C SER A 21 -13.78 -3.40 4.66
N LEU A 22 -13.72 -2.13 4.24
CA LEU A 22 -13.20 -1.77 2.92
C LEU A 22 -11.69 -2.01 2.84
N ALA A 23 -10.94 -1.49 3.83
CA ALA A 23 -9.49 -1.64 3.90
C ALA A 23 -9.08 -3.12 3.99
N GLY A 24 -9.76 -3.92 4.82
CA GLY A 24 -9.53 -5.35 4.93
C GLY A 24 -9.74 -6.10 3.62
N ARG A 25 -10.77 -5.76 2.84
CA ARG A 25 -10.98 -6.35 1.50
C ARG A 25 -9.91 -5.95 0.50
N ALA A 26 -9.50 -4.67 0.48
CA ALA A 26 -8.43 -4.20 -0.38
C ALA A 26 -7.10 -4.89 -0.05
N VAL A 27 -6.74 -4.95 1.25
CA VAL A 27 -5.53 -5.62 1.74
C VAL A 27 -5.59 -7.12 1.45
N SER A 28 -6.71 -7.80 1.70
CA SER A 28 -6.87 -9.23 1.37
C SER A 28 -6.68 -9.51 -0.11
N SER A 29 -7.16 -8.62 -0.98
CA SER A 29 -6.99 -8.75 -2.42
C SER A 29 -5.52 -8.63 -2.82
N LEU A 30 -4.78 -7.70 -2.21
CA LEU A 30 -3.33 -7.58 -2.39
C LEU A 30 -2.59 -8.81 -1.88
N ILE A 31 -2.96 -9.35 -0.72
CA ILE A 31 -2.35 -10.57 -0.17
C ILE A 31 -2.54 -11.74 -1.12
N ALA A 32 -3.77 -11.95 -1.62
CA ALA A 32 -4.09 -13.08 -2.50
C ALA A 32 -3.36 -13.00 -3.86
N VAL A 33 -3.13 -11.79 -4.38
CA VAL A 33 -2.49 -11.60 -5.69
C VAL A 33 -0.96 -11.59 -5.60
N MET A 34 -0.40 -10.94 -4.57
CA MET A 34 1.04 -10.67 -4.47
C MET A 34 1.78 -11.60 -3.50
N ASN A 35 1.08 -12.21 -2.54
CA ASN A 35 1.64 -12.97 -1.41
C ASN A 35 2.87 -12.28 -0.76
N PRO A 36 2.74 -11.02 -0.32
CA PRO A 36 3.86 -10.28 0.24
C PRO A 36 4.21 -10.81 1.64
N GLU A 37 5.45 -10.60 2.07
CA GLU A 37 5.84 -10.84 3.47
C GLU A 37 5.33 -9.72 4.41
N THR A 38 5.32 -8.47 3.93
CA THR A 38 4.94 -7.29 4.69
C THR A 38 4.11 -6.34 3.83
N ILE A 39 3.08 -5.74 4.44
CA ILE A 39 2.33 -4.62 3.87
C ILE A 39 2.48 -3.41 4.79
N ALA A 40 3.06 -2.34 4.24
CA ALA A 40 3.07 -1.04 4.88
C ALA A 40 1.75 -0.31 4.62
N LEU A 41 1.07 0.08 5.70
CA LEU A 41 -0.09 0.95 5.69
C LEU A 41 0.39 2.37 5.95
N THR A 42 -0.12 3.34 5.19
CA THR A 42 0.33 4.75 5.26
C THR A 42 -0.88 5.69 5.18
N GLY A 43 -0.64 6.97 5.42
CA GLY A 43 -1.62 8.04 5.23
C GLY A 43 -2.47 8.31 6.48
N SER A 44 -3.17 9.44 6.45
CA SER A 44 -3.84 10.01 7.62
C SER A 44 -5.13 9.29 8.05
N LEU A 45 -5.67 8.41 7.21
CA LEU A 45 -6.90 7.66 7.50
C LEU A 45 -6.66 6.44 8.39
N VAL A 46 -5.44 5.88 8.39
CA VAL A 46 -5.08 4.69 9.16
C VAL A 46 -4.48 5.13 10.49
N GLN A 47 -5.12 4.76 11.59
CA GLN A 47 -4.60 4.98 12.95
C GLN A 47 -3.98 3.68 13.48
N PRO A 48 -3.09 3.75 14.50
CA PRO A 48 -2.48 2.55 15.07
C PRO A 48 -3.49 1.47 15.51
N ALA A 49 -4.62 1.88 16.07
CA ALA A 49 -5.70 0.98 16.49
C ALA A 49 -6.40 0.27 15.31
N ASP A 50 -6.32 0.83 14.10
CA ASP A 50 -6.98 0.28 12.91
C ASP A 50 -6.23 -0.92 12.34
N VAL A 51 -4.91 -1.00 12.56
CA VAL A 51 -4.07 -2.07 11.98
C VAL A 51 -4.62 -3.44 12.39
N GLU A 52 -4.96 -3.59 13.66
CA GLU A 52 -5.45 -4.86 14.17
C GLU A 52 -6.88 -5.15 13.71
N MET A 53 -7.72 -4.12 13.55
CA MET A 53 -9.06 -4.26 12.98
C MET A 53 -9.00 -4.71 11.51
N ILE A 54 -8.09 -4.12 10.72
CA ILE A 54 -7.85 -4.50 9.33
C ILE A 54 -7.34 -5.94 9.26
N ARG A 55 -6.42 -6.34 10.15
CA ARG A 55 -5.95 -7.73 10.25
C ARG A 55 -7.11 -8.70 10.50
N HIS A 56 -8.01 -8.38 11.44
CA HIS A 56 -9.19 -9.20 11.72
C HIS A 56 -10.13 -9.32 10.52
N GLU A 57 -10.32 -8.24 9.76
CA GLU A 57 -11.10 -8.28 8.52
C GLU A 57 -10.44 -9.17 7.45
N CYS A 58 -9.11 -9.15 7.35
CA CYS A 58 -8.38 -10.01 6.40
C CYS A 58 -8.49 -11.49 6.73
N LEU A 59 -8.44 -11.87 8.00
CA LEU A 59 -8.53 -13.26 8.47
C LEU A 59 -9.86 -13.95 8.12
N LYS A 60 -10.88 -13.19 7.71
CA LYS A 60 -12.14 -13.75 7.18
C LYS A 60 -11.95 -14.45 5.82
N TYR A 61 -10.88 -14.11 5.10
CA TYR A 61 -10.62 -14.58 3.74
C TYR A 61 -9.22 -15.18 3.57
N ILE A 62 -8.24 -14.72 4.36
CA ILE A 62 -6.84 -15.12 4.28
C ILE A 62 -6.50 -16.04 5.47
N PRO A 63 -6.01 -17.27 5.23
CA PRO A 63 -5.52 -18.13 6.29
C PRO A 63 -4.37 -17.47 7.07
N GLU A 64 -4.30 -17.71 8.38
CA GLU A 64 -3.27 -17.10 9.24
C GLU A 64 -1.83 -17.37 8.75
N MET A 65 -1.56 -18.55 8.19
CA MET A 65 -0.26 -18.90 7.61
C MET A 65 0.16 -18.07 6.37
N HIS A 66 -0.79 -17.37 5.74
CA HIS A 66 -0.57 -16.48 4.61
C HIS A 66 -0.71 -15.00 4.98
N MET A 67 -0.91 -14.68 6.26
CA MET A 67 -1.03 -13.29 6.68
C MET A 67 0.34 -12.62 6.70
N PRO A 68 0.52 -11.49 5.99
CA PRO A 68 1.74 -10.71 6.09
C PRO A 68 1.81 -9.95 7.41
N GLN A 69 2.98 -9.41 7.71
CA GLN A 69 3.10 -8.37 8.71
C GLN A 69 2.41 -7.08 8.20
N LEU A 70 1.46 -6.55 8.96
CA LEU A 70 0.89 -5.22 8.71
C LEU A 70 1.62 -4.19 9.57
N LYS A 71 2.26 -3.19 8.94
CA LYS A 71 3.00 -2.14 9.63
C LYS A 71 2.43 -0.77 9.28
N LEU A 72 2.10 0.04 10.28
CA LEU A 72 1.79 1.44 10.04
C LEU A 72 3.10 2.22 9.91
N LEU A 73 3.28 2.92 8.80
CA LEU A 73 4.37 3.87 8.62
C LEU A 73 3.93 5.24 9.13
N GLU A 74 4.57 5.69 10.20
CA GLU A 74 4.27 6.97 10.84
C GLU A 74 4.76 8.18 10.02
N TYR A 75 5.87 8.02 9.28
CA TYR A 75 6.52 9.08 8.52
C TYR A 75 6.78 8.67 7.06
N PRO A 76 5.73 8.42 6.26
CA PRO A 76 5.88 7.93 4.89
C PRO A 76 6.52 8.95 3.93
N GLU A 77 6.59 10.22 4.31
CA GLU A 77 7.18 11.28 3.48
C GLU A 77 8.68 11.08 3.27
N GLU A 78 9.40 10.56 4.28
CA GLU A 78 10.84 10.31 4.17
C GLU A 78 11.12 9.20 3.15
N ASP A 79 10.38 8.09 3.24
CA ASP A 79 10.47 6.98 2.29
C ASP A 79 10.12 7.42 0.86
N TYR A 80 9.09 8.26 0.73
CA TYR A 80 8.68 8.83 -0.56
C TYR A 80 9.80 9.68 -1.18
N MET A 81 10.38 10.61 -0.41
CA MET A 81 11.46 11.46 -0.87
C MET A 81 12.71 10.66 -1.23
N TYR A 82 13.06 9.66 -0.41
CA TYR A 82 14.17 8.77 -0.69
C TYR A 82 13.95 7.99 -2.00
N GLY A 83 12.74 7.48 -2.22
CA GLY A 83 12.36 6.81 -3.47
C GLY A 83 12.55 7.71 -4.70
N LEU A 84 12.05 8.95 -4.65
CA LEU A 84 12.20 9.91 -5.74
C LEU A 84 13.67 10.23 -6.06
N ILE A 85 14.48 10.46 -5.03
CA ILE A 85 15.92 10.74 -5.19
C ILE A 85 16.61 9.53 -5.82
N THR A 86 16.36 8.33 -5.28
CA THR A 86 16.97 7.08 -5.76
C THR A 86 16.62 6.81 -7.22
N MET A 87 15.35 6.88 -7.57
CA MET A 87 14.89 6.70 -8.96
C MET A 87 15.51 7.72 -9.92
N THR A 88 15.68 8.97 -9.46
CA THR A 88 16.33 10.02 -10.27
C THR A 88 17.81 9.71 -10.50
N LEU A 89 18.52 9.31 -9.45
CA LEU A 89 19.94 8.94 -9.55
C LEU A 89 20.15 7.72 -10.45
N GLU A 90 19.29 6.69 -10.35
CA GLU A 90 19.33 5.50 -11.21
C GLU A 90 19.11 5.86 -12.68
N SER A 91 18.12 6.70 -12.97
CA SER A 91 17.83 7.18 -14.33
C SER A 91 19.00 7.96 -14.94
N LEU A 92 19.64 8.84 -14.16
CA LEU A 92 20.82 9.60 -14.59
C LEU A 92 22.03 8.69 -14.79
N ALA A 93 22.29 7.75 -13.87
CA ALA A 93 23.40 6.81 -13.98
C ALA A 93 23.27 5.90 -15.22
N TYR A 94 22.04 5.47 -15.56
CA TYR A 94 21.78 4.71 -16.77
C TYR A 94 22.08 5.52 -18.03
N SER A 95 21.69 6.81 -18.05
CA SER A 95 21.95 7.72 -19.16
C SER A 95 23.45 7.89 -19.42
N VAL A 96 24.27 8.00 -18.37
CA VAL A 96 25.74 8.10 -18.49
C VAL A 96 26.34 6.82 -19.09
N LYS A 97 25.93 5.64 -18.61
CA LYS A 97 26.43 4.34 -19.13
C LYS A 97 26.15 4.15 -20.62
N LEU A 98 25.01 4.65 -21.12
CA LEU A 98 24.68 4.58 -22.55
C LEU A 98 25.57 5.48 -23.42
N VAL A 99 25.98 6.63 -22.91
CA VAL A 99 26.88 7.56 -23.62
C VAL A 99 28.29 6.97 -23.72
N GLU A 100 28.79 6.33 -22.65
CA GLU A 100 30.10 5.68 -22.65
C GLU A 100 30.19 4.50 -23.62
N LYS A 101 29.13 3.68 -23.74
CA LYS A 101 29.08 2.54 -24.67
C LYS A 101 29.01 2.92 -26.16
N ARG A 102 28.74 4.19 -26.48
CA ARG A 102 28.68 4.69 -27.88
C ARG A 102 30.00 5.30 -28.36
N LYS A 103 31.01 5.42 -27.48
CA LYS A 103 32.38 5.81 -27.83
C LYS A 103 33.24 4.56 -28.02
#